data_AF-A0A523XD42-F1
#
_entry.id   AF-A0A523XD42-F1
#
_cell.length_a   1.000
_cell.length_b   1.000
_cell.length_c   1.000
_cell.angle_alpha   90.00
_cell.angle_beta   90.00
_cell.angle_gamma   90.00
#
_symmetry.space_group_name_H-M   'P 1'
#
loop_
_entity.id
_entity.type
_entity.pdbx_description
1 polymer ?
#
loop_
_entity_poly.entity_id
_entity_poly.type
_entity_poly.pdbx_seq_one_letter_code
_entity_poly.pdbx_strand_id
1 'polypeptide(L)'
;MLKDIDISGDIISRARENVEELKSTIPAANKLASAVLLYTITSLDANKGATKDKLIIDLLSPSFDINNFNQTLITFQKYASFFHTEGDRYFFDIEEQPEAKVELKSLKYNNDHARELLIDLQKTEVFRETSSSVVYTSVEQTQEVLKQMEKSRLRYVLTGRRSTQEERHNIYFGMDFRNLIILLEPKDESFRLLSDKDLLKWAKRVLAAKAIAGSTSKASQKADYERITRTDQSYIIDRIKKAGLIFVSWDKYGTSVEEDQVELEPISGDCSKDKILEALSQQFYPQLVFKEHLDSRLEHIKERLVKEVDEEYKKTIAFPVPAIVRAVSSAIRGLCKDGVIGIQHSRGNYCNKNPDLTETELFNAKITDPFGEPGPTKCAICGKHPCVCPPTEPAICLKCGQDPCICTEPQKKCPRCGKITCVCPKLETVDIKIPPQPDSLSLRNQIASRLQEHEEADITKATYKIFFQKENVGDMGTLPAILRGNMVGQGDVIAEITITKKGNFSKSQIEQQVESLPSLSGADYSADITLIIEISEE
;
A
#
# COMPACT_ATOMS: atom_id res chain seq x y z
N MET A 1 -16.70 -59.96 -25.35
CA MET A 1 -15.49 -59.82 -26.17
C MET A 1 -14.56 -58.72 -25.66
N LEU A 2 -14.87 -57.41 -25.70
CA LEU A 2 -13.93 -56.41 -25.12
C LEU A 2 -13.86 -56.39 -23.59
N LYS A 3 -14.96 -56.75 -22.91
CA LYS A 3 -15.01 -56.91 -21.44
C LYS A 3 -14.16 -58.08 -20.90
N ASP A 4 -13.73 -58.99 -21.78
CA ASP A 4 -12.95 -60.16 -21.39
C ASP A 4 -11.44 -59.84 -21.36
N ILE A 5 -11.02 -58.68 -21.90
CA ILE A 5 -9.62 -58.22 -21.96
C ILE A 5 -9.38 -57.10 -20.93
N ASP A 6 -10.38 -56.25 -20.68
CA ASP A 6 -10.39 -55.29 -19.55
C ASP A 6 -11.21 -55.88 -18.39
N ILE A 7 -10.54 -56.69 -17.55
CA ILE A 7 -11.17 -57.52 -16.50
C ILE A 7 -11.92 -56.65 -15.45
N SER A 8 -11.50 -55.40 -15.22
CA SER A 8 -12.22 -54.46 -14.34
C SER A 8 -13.24 -53.59 -15.08
N GLY A 9 -13.08 -53.41 -16.40
CA GLY A 9 -13.99 -52.63 -17.24
C GLY A 9 -13.85 -51.11 -17.06
N ASP A 10 -12.85 -50.68 -16.29
CA ASP A 10 -12.66 -49.28 -15.90
C ASP A 10 -12.19 -48.43 -17.09
N ILE A 11 -11.26 -48.94 -17.90
CA ILE A 11 -10.69 -48.20 -19.05
C ILE A 11 -11.76 -48.01 -20.12
N ILE A 12 -12.55 -49.05 -20.41
CA ILE A 12 -13.68 -48.96 -21.35
C ILE A 12 -14.71 -47.93 -20.89
N SER A 13 -15.00 -47.89 -19.58
CA SER A 13 -15.91 -46.91 -18.99
C SER A 13 -15.38 -45.48 -19.16
N ARG A 14 -14.08 -45.23 -18.89
CA ARG A 14 -13.44 -43.92 -19.05
C ARG A 14 -13.35 -43.45 -20.50
N ALA A 15 -13.05 -44.36 -21.43
CA ALA A 15 -13.06 -44.03 -22.84
C ALA A 15 -14.47 -43.64 -23.32
N ARG A 16 -15.51 -44.36 -22.86
CA ARG A 16 -16.91 -44.01 -23.16
C ARG A 16 -17.30 -42.66 -22.57
N GLU A 17 -16.86 -42.34 -21.35
CA GLU A 17 -17.10 -41.04 -20.70
C GLU A 17 -16.59 -39.88 -21.58
N ASN A 18 -15.32 -39.93 -22.00
CA ASN A 18 -14.74 -38.91 -22.89
C ASN A 18 -15.49 -38.80 -24.23
N VAL A 19 -15.87 -39.94 -24.80
CA VAL A 19 -16.61 -39.96 -26.06
C VAL A 19 -17.95 -39.26 -25.92
N GLU A 20 -18.75 -39.58 -24.91
CA GLU A 20 -20.06 -38.94 -24.72
C GLU A 20 -19.94 -37.45 -24.40
N GLU A 21 -18.89 -37.03 -23.68
CA GLU A 21 -18.61 -35.61 -23.44
C GLU A 21 -18.23 -34.84 -24.71
N LEU A 22 -17.49 -35.47 -25.64
CA LEU A 22 -16.97 -34.82 -26.86
C LEU A 22 -17.83 -35.04 -28.11
N LYS A 23 -18.80 -35.95 -28.07
CA LYS A 23 -19.66 -36.34 -29.22
C LYS A 23 -20.44 -35.17 -29.81
N SER A 24 -20.81 -34.20 -29.00
CA SER A 24 -21.49 -32.97 -29.43
C SER A 24 -20.57 -32.04 -30.23
N THR A 25 -19.26 -32.14 -30.02
CA THR A 25 -18.24 -31.27 -30.61
C THR A 25 -17.64 -31.88 -31.87
N ILE A 26 -17.54 -33.22 -31.93
CA ILE A 26 -16.91 -33.91 -33.07
C ILE A 26 -17.68 -35.18 -33.48
N PRO A 27 -18.22 -35.24 -34.71
CA PRO A 27 -18.89 -36.43 -35.24
C PRO A 27 -18.00 -37.69 -35.30
N ALA A 28 -16.67 -37.51 -35.39
CA ALA A 28 -15.70 -38.60 -35.55
C ALA A 28 -15.13 -39.16 -34.24
N ALA A 29 -15.55 -38.63 -33.09
CA ALA A 29 -15.02 -39.00 -31.77
C ALA A 29 -15.10 -40.51 -31.50
N ASN A 30 -16.20 -41.15 -31.89
CA ASN A 30 -16.41 -42.60 -31.72
C ASN A 30 -15.35 -43.44 -32.43
N LYS A 31 -14.99 -43.08 -33.67
CA LYS A 31 -14.05 -43.86 -34.49
C LYS A 31 -12.64 -43.79 -33.92
N LEU A 32 -12.18 -42.57 -33.62
CA LEU A 32 -10.86 -42.35 -33.02
C LEU A 32 -10.74 -43.05 -31.66
N ALA A 33 -11.72 -42.83 -30.77
CA ALA A 33 -11.69 -43.41 -29.44
C ALA A 33 -11.72 -44.94 -29.49
N SER A 34 -12.50 -45.54 -30.40
CA SER A 34 -12.53 -47.00 -30.55
C SER A 34 -11.18 -47.57 -31.00
N ALA A 35 -10.53 -46.92 -31.98
CA ALA A 35 -9.21 -47.35 -32.44
C ALA A 35 -8.16 -47.23 -31.32
N VAL A 36 -8.08 -46.07 -30.66
CA VAL A 36 -7.12 -45.86 -29.56
C VAL A 36 -7.39 -46.80 -28.39
N LEU A 37 -8.66 -47.06 -28.05
CA LEU A 37 -9.04 -47.98 -26.99
C LEU A 37 -8.60 -49.42 -27.31
N LEU A 38 -8.79 -49.87 -28.55
CA LEU A 38 -8.31 -51.18 -28.98
C LEU A 38 -6.80 -51.29 -28.82
N TYR A 39 -6.05 -50.29 -29.27
CA TYR A 39 -4.60 -50.26 -29.07
C TYR A 39 -4.22 -50.22 -27.59
N THR A 40 -4.95 -49.48 -26.76
CA THR A 40 -4.70 -49.36 -25.32
C THR A 40 -4.87 -50.72 -24.61
N ILE A 41 -5.93 -51.46 -24.95
CA ILE A 41 -6.29 -52.72 -24.27
C ILE A 41 -5.48 -53.92 -24.80
N THR A 42 -5.05 -53.88 -26.07
CA THR A 42 -4.36 -55.01 -26.74
C THR A 42 -2.84 -54.94 -26.68
N SER A 43 -2.27 -53.82 -26.23
CA SER A 43 -0.82 -53.64 -26.13
C SER A 43 -0.25 -54.09 -24.78
N LEU A 44 0.94 -54.68 -24.81
CA LEU A 44 1.75 -54.94 -23.61
C LEU A 44 2.37 -53.62 -23.12
N ASP A 45 2.58 -53.45 -21.81
CA ASP A 45 2.93 -52.17 -21.16
C ASP A 45 4.01 -51.33 -21.88
N ALA A 46 5.06 -51.96 -22.42
CA ALA A 46 6.13 -51.27 -23.15
C ALA A 46 5.71 -50.65 -24.51
N ASN A 47 4.49 -50.95 -24.99
CA ASN A 47 3.95 -50.54 -26.27
C ASN A 47 2.52 -49.98 -26.15
N LYS A 48 2.16 -49.41 -24.99
CA LYS A 48 0.83 -48.88 -24.72
C LYS A 48 0.41 -47.84 -25.78
N GLY A 49 -0.80 -48.01 -26.34
CA GLY A 49 -1.39 -47.04 -27.26
C GLY A 49 -0.89 -47.08 -28.72
N ALA A 50 -1.28 -46.06 -29.49
CA ALA A 50 -1.08 -45.99 -30.93
C ALA A 50 -0.34 -44.73 -31.36
N THR A 51 0.50 -44.81 -32.40
CA THR A 51 1.12 -43.63 -33.01
C THR A 51 0.17 -42.97 -33.99
N LYS A 52 0.41 -41.69 -34.32
CA LYS A 52 -0.39 -40.95 -35.30
C LYS A 52 -0.48 -41.69 -36.63
N ASP A 53 0.63 -42.21 -37.15
CA ASP A 53 0.66 -42.88 -38.45
C ASP A 53 -0.18 -44.17 -38.47
N LYS A 54 -0.16 -44.95 -37.38
CA LYS A 54 -1.00 -46.14 -37.25
C LYS A 54 -2.48 -45.78 -37.20
N LEU A 55 -2.83 -44.75 -36.42
CA LEU A 55 -4.20 -44.26 -36.36
C LEU A 55 -4.69 -43.73 -37.71
N ILE A 56 -3.81 -43.06 -38.47
CA ILE A 56 -4.12 -42.58 -39.82
C ILE A 56 -4.43 -43.76 -40.76
N ILE A 57 -3.60 -44.80 -40.75
CA ILE A 57 -3.80 -46.00 -41.59
C ILE A 57 -5.13 -46.68 -41.25
N ASP A 58 -5.49 -46.77 -39.97
CA ASP A 58 -6.68 -47.50 -39.53
C ASP A 58 -7.99 -46.69 -39.66
N LEU A 59 -7.91 -45.35 -39.62
CA LEU A 59 -9.08 -44.48 -39.57
C LEU A 59 -9.37 -43.75 -40.88
N LEU A 60 -8.38 -43.54 -41.75
CA LEU A 60 -8.62 -42.91 -43.04
C LEU A 60 -9.41 -43.85 -43.96
N SER A 61 -10.59 -43.38 -44.36
CA SER A 61 -11.38 -43.96 -45.44
C SER A 61 -11.57 -42.90 -46.52
N PRO A 62 -11.94 -43.27 -47.76
CA PRO A 62 -12.27 -42.30 -48.82
C PRO A 62 -13.35 -41.27 -48.42
N SER A 63 -14.13 -41.58 -47.38
CA SER A 63 -15.18 -40.75 -46.80
C SER A 63 -14.76 -39.96 -45.55
N PHE A 64 -13.50 -40.04 -45.12
CA PHE A 64 -13.00 -39.40 -43.90
C PHE A 64 -11.84 -38.44 -44.19
N ASP A 65 -12.09 -37.15 -44.00
CA ASP A 65 -11.11 -36.09 -44.21
C ASP A 65 -9.98 -36.13 -43.16
N ILE A 66 -8.74 -36.06 -43.63
CA ILE A 66 -7.54 -35.98 -42.80
C ILE A 66 -7.53 -34.73 -41.90
N ASN A 67 -8.15 -33.63 -42.31
CA ASN A 67 -8.31 -32.45 -41.48
C ASN A 67 -9.24 -32.73 -40.29
N ASN A 68 -10.33 -33.47 -40.52
CA ASN A 68 -11.23 -33.92 -39.46
C ASN A 68 -10.52 -34.86 -38.50
N PHE A 69 -9.67 -35.77 -38.98
CA PHE A 69 -8.82 -36.60 -38.13
C PHE A 69 -7.93 -35.75 -37.21
N ASN A 70 -7.15 -34.84 -37.79
CA ASN A 70 -6.22 -34.00 -37.03
C ASN A 70 -6.96 -33.14 -35.99
N GLN A 71 -8.09 -32.53 -36.36
CA GLN A 71 -8.93 -31.76 -35.42
C GLN A 71 -9.49 -32.64 -34.31
N THR A 72 -9.93 -33.86 -34.63
CA THR A 72 -10.42 -34.82 -33.63
C THR A 72 -9.33 -35.17 -32.63
N LEU A 73 -8.13 -35.50 -33.12
CA LEU A 73 -7.00 -35.87 -32.28
C LEU A 73 -6.58 -34.73 -31.35
N ILE A 74 -6.44 -33.51 -31.86
CA ILE A 74 -6.11 -32.32 -31.07
C ILE A 74 -7.18 -32.06 -29.99
N THR A 75 -8.46 -32.24 -30.33
CA THR A 75 -9.56 -32.02 -29.39
C THR A 75 -9.56 -33.08 -28.28
N PHE A 76 -9.28 -34.34 -28.60
CA PHE A 76 -9.09 -35.38 -27.58
C PHE A 76 -7.91 -35.03 -26.67
N GLN A 77 -6.75 -34.69 -27.21
CA GLN A 77 -5.60 -34.29 -26.38
C GLN A 77 -5.91 -33.10 -25.46
N LYS A 78 -6.75 -32.17 -25.91
CA LYS A 78 -7.03 -30.93 -25.18
C LYS A 78 -8.13 -31.07 -24.14
N TYR A 79 -9.16 -31.88 -24.39
CA TYR A 79 -10.39 -31.88 -23.61
C TYR A 79 -10.78 -33.26 -23.04
N ALA A 80 -10.16 -34.35 -23.48
CA ALA A 80 -10.49 -35.68 -22.98
C ALA A 80 -9.70 -35.98 -21.69
N SER A 81 -10.40 -35.97 -20.56
CA SER A 81 -9.87 -36.16 -19.21
C SER A 81 -9.15 -37.50 -18.97
N PHE A 82 -9.38 -38.54 -19.78
CA PHE A 82 -8.68 -39.84 -19.61
C PHE A 82 -7.84 -40.23 -20.82
N PHE A 83 -7.59 -39.30 -21.73
CA PHE A 83 -6.80 -39.52 -22.94
C PHE A 83 -5.39 -38.98 -22.73
N HIS A 84 -4.41 -39.87 -22.74
CA HIS A 84 -3.02 -39.56 -22.44
C HIS A 84 -2.16 -39.60 -23.69
N THR A 85 -1.08 -38.83 -23.66
CA THR A 85 -0.06 -38.81 -24.70
C THR A 85 1.30 -38.99 -24.05
N GLU A 86 2.07 -39.98 -24.50
CA GLU A 86 3.45 -40.21 -24.09
C GLU A 86 4.32 -40.29 -25.36
N GLY A 87 5.19 -39.30 -25.55
CA GLY A 87 5.92 -39.14 -26.80
C GLY A 87 4.98 -38.94 -27.99
N ASP A 88 5.00 -39.87 -28.94
CA ASP A 88 4.17 -39.90 -30.14
C ASP A 88 2.96 -40.86 -30.05
N ARG A 89 2.72 -41.44 -28.86
CA ARG A 89 1.68 -42.46 -28.64
C ARG A 89 0.48 -41.91 -27.87
N TYR A 90 -0.70 -42.34 -28.28
CA TYR A 90 -1.99 -41.99 -27.70
C TYR A 90 -2.66 -43.20 -27.06
N PHE A 91 -3.15 -43.06 -25.83
CA PHE A 91 -3.82 -44.15 -25.09
C PHE A 91 -4.84 -43.64 -24.07
N PHE A 92 -5.70 -44.52 -23.58
CA PHE A 92 -6.57 -44.24 -22.42
C PHE A 92 -5.95 -44.73 -21.11
N ASP A 93 -6.17 -43.98 -20.04
CA ASP A 93 -5.75 -44.38 -18.68
C ASP A 93 -6.89 -44.22 -17.67
N ILE A 94 -6.78 -44.89 -16.53
CA ILE A 94 -7.69 -44.74 -15.39
C ILE A 94 -7.39 -43.44 -14.65
N GLU A 95 -6.13 -42.98 -14.69
CA GLU A 95 -5.74 -41.70 -14.14
C GLU A 95 -6.37 -40.54 -14.95
N GLU A 96 -7.03 -39.63 -14.24
CA GLU A 96 -7.67 -38.47 -14.82
C GLU A 96 -6.65 -37.34 -15.00
N GLN A 97 -6.62 -36.72 -16.17
CA GLN A 97 -5.90 -35.47 -16.46
C GLN A 97 -6.73 -34.27 -15.99
N PRO A 98 -6.35 -33.60 -14.88
CA PRO A 98 -7.14 -32.51 -14.32
C PRO A 98 -7.23 -31.30 -15.25
N GLU A 99 -6.16 -31.05 -16.03
CA GLU A 99 -6.06 -29.94 -16.98
C GLU A 99 -7.10 -30.02 -18.11
N ALA A 100 -7.24 -31.20 -18.73
CA ALA A 100 -8.19 -31.43 -19.82
C ALA A 100 -9.64 -31.29 -19.33
N LYS A 101 -9.93 -31.79 -18.12
CA LYS A 101 -11.24 -31.68 -17.49
C LYS A 101 -11.64 -30.23 -17.16
N VAL A 102 -10.70 -29.46 -16.62
CA VAL A 102 -10.90 -28.02 -16.36
C VAL A 102 -11.11 -27.28 -17.67
N GLU A 103 -10.30 -27.54 -18.69
CA GLU A 103 -10.42 -26.89 -20.00
C GLU A 103 -11.79 -27.18 -20.64
N LEU A 104 -12.26 -28.44 -20.64
CA LEU A 104 -13.58 -28.80 -21.16
C LEU A 104 -14.70 -28.10 -20.40
N LYS A 105 -14.66 -28.11 -19.05
CA LYS A 105 -15.70 -27.45 -18.25
C LYS A 105 -15.67 -25.93 -18.40
N SER A 106 -14.50 -25.33 -18.64
CA SER A 106 -14.36 -23.89 -18.87
C SER A 106 -15.15 -23.40 -20.09
N LEU A 107 -15.36 -24.25 -21.11
CA LEU A 107 -16.16 -23.93 -22.30
C LEU A 107 -17.63 -23.65 -21.98
N LYS A 108 -18.15 -24.18 -20.86
CA LYS A 108 -19.53 -23.96 -20.40
C LYS A 108 -19.74 -22.58 -19.77
N TYR A 109 -18.67 -21.88 -19.41
CA TYR A 109 -18.77 -20.55 -18.79
C TYR A 109 -18.86 -19.45 -19.86
N ASN A 110 -19.85 -18.56 -19.68
CA ASN A 110 -19.96 -17.34 -20.47
C ASN A 110 -18.87 -16.33 -20.08
N ASN A 111 -18.57 -15.38 -20.98
CA ASN A 111 -17.59 -14.32 -20.77
C ASN A 111 -17.98 -13.37 -19.64
N ASP A 112 -19.26 -13.20 -19.32
CA ASP A 112 -19.70 -12.25 -18.29
C ASP A 112 -19.22 -12.63 -16.89
N HIS A 113 -19.39 -13.90 -16.48
CA HIS A 113 -18.84 -14.42 -15.23
C HIS A 113 -17.30 -14.30 -15.18
N ALA A 114 -16.63 -14.45 -16.33
CA ALA A 114 -15.18 -14.29 -16.41
C ALA A 114 -14.77 -12.83 -16.18
N ARG A 115 -15.52 -11.86 -16.73
CA ARG A 115 -15.28 -10.42 -16.52
C ARG A 115 -15.48 -10.02 -15.06
N GLU A 116 -16.51 -10.53 -14.41
CA GLU A 116 -16.76 -10.31 -12.98
C GLU A 116 -15.58 -10.79 -12.13
N LEU A 117 -15.06 -11.99 -12.40
CA LEU A 117 -13.88 -12.51 -11.71
C LEU A 117 -12.64 -11.62 -11.94
N LEU A 118 -12.44 -11.13 -13.16
CA LEU A 118 -11.31 -10.23 -13.47
C LEU A 118 -11.42 -8.90 -12.71
N ILE A 119 -12.63 -8.33 -12.61
CA ILE A 119 -12.92 -7.12 -11.83
C ILE A 119 -12.63 -7.37 -10.35
N ASP A 120 -13.07 -8.51 -9.82
CA ASP A 120 -12.84 -8.88 -8.42
C ASP A 120 -11.34 -9.04 -8.12
N LEU A 121 -10.59 -9.75 -8.97
CA LEU A 121 -9.15 -9.93 -8.83
C LEU A 121 -8.37 -8.61 -8.94
N GLN A 122 -8.80 -7.71 -9.83
CA GLN A 122 -8.22 -6.37 -9.94
C GLN A 122 -8.33 -5.60 -8.61
N LYS A 123 -9.49 -5.68 -7.93
CA LYS A 123 -9.73 -4.97 -6.67
C LYS A 123 -9.05 -5.63 -5.47
N THR A 124 -9.15 -6.95 -5.37
CA THR A 124 -8.73 -7.72 -4.18
C THR A 124 -7.24 -8.03 -4.17
N GLU A 125 -6.70 -8.56 -5.27
CA GLU A 125 -5.33 -9.08 -5.32
C GLU A 125 -4.31 -8.07 -5.87
N VAL A 126 -4.72 -7.31 -6.89
CA VAL A 126 -3.82 -6.34 -7.57
C VAL A 126 -3.81 -5.01 -6.85
N PHE A 127 -4.97 -4.34 -6.74
CA PHE A 127 -5.08 -3.02 -6.14
C PHE A 127 -5.16 -3.07 -4.60
N ARG A 128 -5.67 -4.17 -4.05
CA ARG A 128 -5.81 -4.44 -2.60
C ARG A 128 -6.68 -3.42 -1.86
N GLU A 129 -7.73 -2.94 -2.53
CA GLU A 129 -8.75 -2.07 -1.94
C GLU A 129 -10.06 -2.29 -2.69
N THR A 130 -11.13 -2.55 -1.94
CA THR A 130 -12.44 -2.89 -2.50
C THR A 130 -13.51 -1.86 -2.18
N SER A 131 -13.36 -1.11 -1.09
CA SER A 131 -14.38 -0.22 -0.54
C SER A 131 -14.40 1.14 -1.24
N SER A 132 -13.21 1.67 -1.55
CA SER A 132 -13.04 2.97 -2.20
C SER A 132 -12.59 2.86 -3.66
N SER A 133 -12.76 1.70 -4.29
CA SER A 133 -12.35 1.46 -5.67
C SER A 133 -13.48 0.91 -6.55
N VAL A 134 -13.50 1.34 -7.80
CA VAL A 134 -14.40 0.86 -8.84
C VAL A 134 -13.61 0.56 -10.12
N VAL A 135 -13.92 -0.55 -10.78
CA VAL A 135 -13.36 -0.86 -12.10
C VAL A 135 -14.31 -0.29 -13.15
N TYR A 136 -13.79 0.53 -14.04
CA TYR A 136 -14.58 1.22 -15.07
C TYR A 136 -15.19 0.22 -16.07
N THR A 137 -16.51 0.28 -16.21
CA THR A 137 -17.31 -0.48 -17.19
C THR A 137 -18.03 0.48 -18.15
N SER A 138 -18.83 1.39 -17.60
CA SER A 138 -19.45 2.51 -18.29
C SER A 138 -19.42 3.76 -17.40
N VAL A 139 -19.66 4.93 -18.00
CA VAL A 139 -19.70 6.21 -17.28
C VAL A 139 -20.82 6.19 -16.23
N GLU A 140 -22.02 5.74 -16.60
CA GLU A 140 -23.22 5.78 -15.75
C GLU A 140 -23.04 4.91 -14.50
N GLN A 141 -22.60 3.66 -14.70
CA GLN A 141 -22.37 2.72 -13.60
C GLN A 141 -21.25 3.21 -12.68
N THR A 142 -20.16 3.73 -13.26
CA THR A 142 -19.03 4.25 -12.48
C THR A 142 -19.45 5.43 -11.62
N GLN A 143 -20.20 6.38 -12.19
CA GLN A 143 -20.73 7.53 -11.44
C GLN A 143 -21.68 7.11 -10.32
N GLU A 144 -22.58 6.15 -10.57
CA GLU A 144 -23.51 5.65 -9.56
C GLU A 144 -22.76 5.06 -8.35
N VAL A 145 -21.77 4.21 -8.61
CA VAL A 145 -20.92 3.63 -7.56
C VAL A 145 -20.12 4.71 -6.82
N LEU A 146 -19.52 5.66 -7.54
CA LEU A 146 -18.74 6.76 -6.94
C LEU A 146 -19.59 7.68 -6.06
N LYS A 147 -20.89 7.84 -6.35
CA LYS A 147 -21.83 8.62 -5.54
C LYS A 147 -22.19 7.93 -4.21
N GLN A 148 -22.15 6.61 -4.18
CA GLN A 148 -22.41 5.80 -2.99
C GLN A 148 -21.20 5.70 -2.04
N MET A 149 -19.99 5.96 -2.55
CA MET A 149 -18.75 5.93 -1.77
C MET A 149 -18.59 7.11 -0.79
N GLU A 150 -17.75 6.92 0.23
CA GLU A 150 -17.43 7.96 1.22
C GLU A 150 -16.70 9.15 0.55
N LYS A 151 -17.32 10.34 0.61
CA LYS A 151 -16.81 11.56 -0.03
C LYS A 151 -15.62 12.21 0.69
N SER A 152 -15.29 11.76 1.91
CA SER A 152 -14.21 12.31 2.74
C SER A 152 -12.83 11.74 2.40
N ARG A 153 -12.78 10.67 1.58
CA ARG A 153 -11.57 9.90 1.24
C ARG A 153 -11.36 9.86 -0.27
N LEU A 154 -10.16 9.44 -0.66
CA LEU A 154 -9.84 9.16 -2.07
C LEU A 154 -10.68 7.99 -2.60
N ARG A 155 -11.27 8.20 -3.76
CA ARG A 155 -12.06 7.22 -4.52
C ARG A 155 -11.31 6.92 -5.81
N TYR A 156 -11.07 5.64 -6.09
CA TYR A 156 -10.23 5.20 -7.19
C TYR A 156 -11.07 4.61 -8.32
N VAL A 157 -10.81 5.05 -9.54
CA VAL A 157 -11.39 4.50 -10.76
C VAL A 157 -10.28 3.79 -11.52
N LEU A 158 -10.35 2.46 -11.58
CA LEU A 158 -9.40 1.61 -12.30
C LEU A 158 -9.96 1.29 -13.66
N THR A 159 -9.31 1.72 -14.74
CA THR A 159 -9.79 1.41 -16.09
C THR A 159 -9.15 0.12 -16.60
N GLY A 160 -9.95 -0.69 -17.32
CA GLY A 160 -9.44 -1.88 -17.99
C GLY A 160 -8.73 -1.59 -19.31
N ARG A 161 -8.72 -0.34 -19.75
CA ARG A 161 -8.16 0.14 -21.03
C ARG A 161 -7.90 1.64 -20.97
N ARG A 162 -7.16 2.18 -21.94
CA ARG A 162 -7.10 3.63 -22.14
C ARG A 162 -8.49 4.20 -22.39
N SER A 163 -8.86 5.23 -21.63
CA SER A 163 -10.12 5.93 -21.78
C SER A 163 -9.99 7.03 -22.84
N THR A 164 -11.10 7.34 -23.50
CA THR A 164 -11.16 8.51 -24.38
C THR A 164 -11.25 9.81 -23.57
N GLN A 165 -10.99 10.94 -24.21
CA GLN A 165 -11.12 12.25 -23.57
C GLN A 165 -12.56 12.50 -23.08
N GLU A 166 -13.56 12.11 -23.86
CA GLU A 166 -14.97 12.19 -23.48
C GLU A 166 -15.29 11.36 -22.23
N GLU A 167 -14.78 10.13 -22.15
CA GLU A 167 -14.97 9.27 -20.98
C GLU A 167 -14.33 9.88 -19.73
N ARG A 168 -13.09 10.39 -19.86
CA ARG A 168 -12.39 11.10 -18.78
C ARG A 168 -13.23 12.27 -18.30
N HIS A 169 -13.69 13.14 -19.20
CA HIS A 169 -14.51 14.29 -18.84
C HIS A 169 -15.78 13.88 -18.08
N ASN A 170 -16.51 12.92 -18.65
CA ASN A 170 -17.82 12.52 -18.16
C ASN A 170 -17.75 11.79 -16.82
N ILE A 171 -16.68 11.07 -16.48
CA ILE A 171 -16.51 10.46 -15.15
C ILE A 171 -16.59 11.51 -14.03
N TYR A 172 -16.05 12.71 -14.26
CA TYR A 172 -16.04 13.80 -13.26
C TYR A 172 -17.25 14.73 -13.37
N PHE A 173 -17.95 14.73 -14.50
CA PHE A 173 -19.06 15.65 -14.74
C PHE A 173 -20.21 15.43 -13.74
N GLY A 174 -20.64 16.51 -13.08
CA GLY A 174 -21.74 16.46 -12.10
C GLY A 174 -21.41 15.75 -10.79
N MET A 175 -20.13 15.47 -10.50
CA MET A 175 -19.70 14.83 -9.26
C MET A 175 -19.32 15.86 -8.18
N ASP A 176 -19.54 15.52 -6.92
CA ASP A 176 -19.01 16.27 -5.77
C ASP A 176 -17.61 15.79 -5.41
N PHE A 177 -16.80 16.66 -4.78
CA PHE A 177 -15.45 16.34 -4.31
C PHE A 177 -14.60 15.69 -5.41
N ARG A 178 -14.61 16.33 -6.58
CA ARG A 178 -14.04 15.79 -7.83
C ARG A 178 -12.54 15.56 -7.73
N ASN A 179 -11.83 16.38 -6.97
CA ASN A 179 -10.38 16.25 -6.78
C ASN A 179 -9.99 15.05 -5.92
N LEU A 180 -10.94 14.39 -5.27
CA LEU A 180 -10.71 13.12 -4.55
C LEU A 180 -11.00 11.89 -5.41
N ILE A 181 -11.35 12.06 -6.69
CA ILE A 181 -11.56 10.96 -7.63
C ILE A 181 -10.28 10.77 -8.44
N ILE A 182 -9.61 9.65 -8.22
CA ILE A 182 -8.33 9.32 -8.85
C ILE A 182 -8.57 8.34 -9.99
N LEU A 183 -8.32 8.80 -11.21
CA LEU A 183 -8.44 7.99 -12.42
C LEU A 183 -7.09 7.33 -12.73
N LEU A 184 -7.12 6.00 -12.81
CA LEU A 184 -5.95 5.16 -13.05
C LEU A 184 -6.18 4.33 -14.30
N GLU A 185 -5.28 4.48 -15.26
CA GLU A 185 -5.33 3.79 -16.55
C GLU A 185 -4.16 2.81 -16.71
N PRO A 186 -4.30 1.74 -17.52
CA PRO A 186 -3.17 0.85 -17.79
C PRO A 186 -2.09 1.59 -18.57
N LYS A 187 -0.81 1.37 -18.21
CA LYS A 187 0.33 1.96 -18.92
C LYS A 187 0.45 1.44 -20.35
N ASP A 188 0.26 0.14 -20.54
CA ASP A 188 0.18 -0.51 -21.84
C ASP A 188 -1.11 -0.11 -22.59
N GLU A 189 -0.98 0.62 -23.70
CA GLU A 189 -2.10 1.09 -24.51
C GLU A 189 -2.91 -0.04 -25.17
N SER A 190 -2.27 -1.17 -25.43
CA SER A 190 -2.88 -2.34 -26.05
C SER A 190 -3.65 -3.21 -25.05
N PHE A 191 -3.42 -2.98 -23.76
CA PHE A 191 -4.04 -3.77 -22.70
C PHE A 191 -5.56 -3.54 -22.64
N ARG A 192 -6.30 -4.64 -22.50
CA ARG A 192 -7.76 -4.66 -22.45
C ARG A 192 -8.27 -5.71 -21.44
N LEU A 193 -8.44 -5.33 -20.18
CA LEU A 193 -8.82 -6.23 -19.08
C LEU A 193 -10.04 -7.12 -19.41
N LEU A 194 -11.13 -6.52 -19.94
CA LEU A 194 -12.42 -7.21 -20.09
C LEU A 194 -12.63 -7.89 -21.45
N SER A 195 -11.68 -7.76 -22.38
CA SER A 195 -11.78 -8.31 -23.75
C SER A 195 -10.54 -9.07 -24.22
N ASP A 196 -9.47 -9.11 -23.42
CA ASP A 196 -8.29 -9.94 -23.70
C ASP A 196 -8.67 -11.42 -23.68
N LYS A 197 -8.36 -12.13 -24.78
CA LYS A 197 -8.74 -13.54 -24.97
C LYS A 197 -8.05 -14.45 -23.96
N ASP A 198 -6.81 -14.18 -23.61
CA ASP A 198 -6.02 -15.01 -22.70
C ASP A 198 -6.52 -14.80 -21.26
N LEU A 199 -6.78 -13.55 -20.85
CA LEU A 199 -7.38 -13.27 -19.54
C LEU A 199 -8.74 -13.92 -19.37
N LEU A 200 -9.61 -13.81 -20.39
CA LEU A 200 -10.93 -14.45 -20.36
C LEU A 200 -10.81 -15.97 -20.31
N LYS A 201 -9.86 -16.56 -21.04
CA LYS A 201 -9.60 -18.01 -21.01
C LYS A 201 -9.17 -18.46 -19.61
N TRP A 202 -8.16 -17.82 -19.02
CA TRP A 202 -7.69 -18.15 -17.67
C TRP A 202 -8.79 -17.95 -16.62
N ALA A 203 -9.56 -16.86 -16.72
CA ALA A 203 -10.66 -16.59 -15.79
C ALA A 203 -11.74 -17.68 -15.83
N LYS A 204 -12.14 -18.16 -17.03
CA LYS A 204 -13.08 -19.28 -17.16
C LYS A 204 -12.52 -20.57 -16.58
N ARG A 205 -11.23 -20.85 -16.79
CA ARG A 205 -10.56 -22.02 -16.21
C ARG A 205 -10.53 -21.95 -14.69
N VAL A 206 -10.26 -20.79 -14.11
CA VAL A 206 -10.34 -20.56 -12.65
C VAL A 206 -11.73 -20.88 -12.11
N LEU A 207 -12.80 -20.36 -12.75
CA LEU A 207 -14.18 -20.65 -12.34
C LEU A 207 -14.50 -22.14 -12.44
N ALA A 208 -14.11 -22.79 -13.54
CA ALA A 208 -14.30 -24.21 -13.77
C ALA A 208 -13.56 -25.06 -12.73
N ALA A 209 -12.29 -24.77 -12.48
CA ALA A 209 -11.45 -25.47 -11.52
C ALA A 209 -12.00 -25.34 -10.09
N LYS A 210 -12.39 -24.13 -9.66
CA LYS A 210 -13.06 -23.92 -8.36
C LYS A 210 -14.35 -24.73 -8.24
N ALA A 211 -15.17 -24.75 -9.28
CA ALA A 211 -16.41 -25.52 -9.27
C ALA A 211 -16.18 -27.03 -9.23
N ILE A 212 -15.15 -27.57 -9.90
CA ILE A 212 -14.80 -29.00 -9.84
C ILE A 212 -14.22 -29.35 -8.47
N ALA A 213 -13.32 -28.51 -7.94
CA ALA A 213 -12.73 -28.69 -6.62
C ALA A 213 -13.80 -28.75 -5.53
N GLY A 214 -14.84 -27.91 -5.64
CA GLY A 214 -15.99 -27.92 -4.71
C GLY A 214 -16.88 -29.17 -4.81
N SER A 215 -16.98 -29.80 -5.99
CA SER A 215 -17.80 -31.01 -6.19
C SER A 215 -17.05 -32.33 -5.96
N THR A 216 -15.72 -32.30 -5.83
CA THR A 216 -14.88 -33.50 -5.76
C THR A 216 -14.64 -33.93 -4.32
N SER A 217 -14.92 -35.20 -4.00
CA SER A 217 -14.71 -35.78 -2.66
C SER A 217 -13.28 -36.30 -2.42
N LYS A 218 -12.54 -36.61 -3.49
CA LYS A 218 -11.15 -37.11 -3.39
C LYS A 218 -10.16 -35.97 -3.12
N ALA A 219 -9.42 -36.07 -2.01
CA ALA A 219 -8.49 -35.02 -1.57
C ALA A 219 -7.34 -34.76 -2.55
N SER A 220 -6.77 -35.79 -3.18
CA SER A 220 -5.69 -35.64 -4.16
C SER A 220 -6.13 -34.84 -5.39
N GLN A 221 -7.24 -35.24 -6.00
CA GLN A 221 -7.82 -34.54 -7.15
C GLN A 221 -8.21 -33.10 -6.81
N LYS A 222 -8.77 -32.88 -5.62
CA LYS A 222 -9.10 -31.53 -5.14
C LYS A 222 -7.87 -30.63 -5.09
N ALA A 223 -6.75 -31.14 -4.58
CA ALA A 223 -5.48 -30.40 -4.51
C ALA A 223 -4.95 -30.03 -5.90
N ASP A 224 -5.12 -30.91 -6.90
CA ASP A 224 -4.75 -30.61 -8.29
C ASP A 224 -5.58 -29.45 -8.87
N TYR A 225 -6.90 -29.46 -8.69
CA TYR A 225 -7.77 -28.38 -9.17
C TYR A 225 -7.49 -27.04 -8.45
N GLU A 226 -7.18 -27.08 -7.16
CA GLU A 226 -6.75 -25.89 -6.40
C GLU A 226 -5.38 -25.38 -6.85
N ARG A 227 -4.47 -26.26 -7.28
CA ARG A 227 -3.20 -25.88 -7.89
C ARG A 227 -3.42 -25.18 -9.24
N ILE A 228 -4.26 -25.74 -10.12
CA ILE A 228 -4.62 -25.11 -11.40
C ILE A 228 -5.23 -23.73 -11.17
N THR A 229 -6.14 -23.63 -10.20
CA THR A 229 -6.77 -22.36 -9.80
C THR A 229 -5.72 -21.30 -9.45
N ARG A 230 -4.76 -21.64 -8.58
CA ARG A 230 -3.70 -20.72 -8.15
C ARG A 230 -2.77 -20.32 -9.30
N THR A 231 -2.41 -21.27 -10.16
CA THR A 231 -1.56 -21.02 -11.33
C THR A 231 -2.23 -20.06 -12.32
N ASP A 232 -3.47 -20.34 -12.72
CA ASP A 232 -4.21 -19.48 -13.66
C ASP A 232 -4.51 -18.10 -13.07
N GLN A 233 -4.80 -18.00 -11.76
CA GLN A 233 -4.92 -16.72 -11.06
C GLN A 233 -3.60 -15.93 -11.07
N SER A 234 -2.45 -16.59 -10.86
CA SER A 234 -1.14 -15.95 -10.93
C SER A 234 -0.90 -15.35 -12.32
N TYR A 235 -1.20 -16.09 -13.40
CA TYR A 235 -1.04 -15.58 -14.76
C TYR A 235 -1.89 -14.33 -15.03
N ILE A 236 -3.14 -14.31 -14.55
CA ILE A 236 -4.02 -13.14 -14.63
C ILE A 236 -3.39 -11.96 -13.88
N ILE A 237 -3.02 -12.16 -12.61
CA ILE A 237 -2.45 -11.13 -11.74
C ILE A 237 -1.15 -10.57 -12.34
N ASP A 238 -0.27 -11.43 -12.83
CA ASP A 238 1.01 -11.02 -13.43
C ASP A 238 0.79 -10.25 -14.73
N ARG A 239 -0.18 -10.66 -15.55
CA ARG A 239 -0.51 -9.95 -16.79
C ARG A 239 -1.06 -8.56 -16.51
N ILE A 240 -1.93 -8.42 -15.50
CA ILE A 240 -2.46 -7.13 -15.05
C ILE A 240 -1.33 -6.25 -14.50
N LYS A 241 -0.48 -6.78 -13.60
CA LYS A 241 0.63 -6.01 -13.01
C LYS A 241 1.62 -5.52 -14.07
N LYS A 242 1.92 -6.35 -15.08
CA LYS A 242 2.77 -5.98 -16.22
C LYS A 242 2.19 -4.86 -17.07
N ALA A 243 0.87 -4.70 -17.12
CA ALA A 243 0.24 -3.59 -17.82
C ALA A 243 0.55 -2.24 -17.15
N GLY A 244 0.92 -2.23 -15.86
CA GLY A 244 1.25 -1.04 -15.09
C GLY A 244 0.05 -0.09 -14.90
N LEU A 245 0.25 0.97 -14.13
CA LEU A 245 -0.75 2.03 -13.95
C LEU A 245 -0.17 3.40 -14.29
N ILE A 246 -1.03 4.25 -14.82
CA ILE A 246 -0.81 5.66 -15.08
C ILE A 246 -1.89 6.43 -14.33
N PHE A 247 -1.46 7.45 -13.60
CA PHE A 247 -2.34 8.45 -13.05
C PHE A 247 -2.69 9.50 -14.12
N VAL A 248 -3.97 9.78 -14.27
CA VAL A 248 -4.45 10.88 -15.13
C VAL A 248 -4.50 12.14 -14.27
N SER A 249 -3.47 12.97 -14.39
CA SER A 249 -3.42 14.29 -13.77
C SER A 249 -4.18 15.29 -14.61
N TRP A 250 -4.89 16.21 -13.96
CA TRP A 250 -5.63 17.27 -14.63
C TRP A 250 -4.89 18.59 -14.47
N ASP A 251 -4.55 19.23 -15.59
CA ASP A 251 -4.02 20.60 -15.58
C ASP A 251 -5.16 21.62 -15.70
N LYS A 252 -6.16 21.28 -16.52
CA LYS A 252 -7.34 22.10 -16.73
C LYS A 252 -8.54 21.21 -16.99
N TYR A 253 -9.59 21.41 -16.21
CA TYR A 253 -10.91 20.82 -16.45
C TYR A 253 -11.83 21.90 -17.03
N GLY A 254 -12.21 21.71 -18.29
CA GLY A 254 -13.01 22.64 -19.06
C GLY A 254 -14.50 22.54 -18.80
N THR A 255 -15.26 23.44 -19.43
CA THR A 255 -16.74 23.33 -19.49
C THR A 255 -17.20 22.36 -20.56
N SER A 256 -16.35 22.12 -21.56
CA SER A 256 -16.52 21.11 -22.61
C SER A 256 -15.27 20.24 -22.73
N VAL A 257 -15.40 19.11 -23.42
CA VAL A 257 -14.35 18.10 -23.57
C VAL A 257 -13.12 18.67 -24.28
N GLU A 258 -13.29 19.59 -25.22
CA GLU A 258 -12.20 20.18 -26.02
C GLU A 258 -11.30 21.12 -25.22
N GLU A 259 -11.80 21.65 -24.10
CA GLU A 259 -11.06 22.55 -23.21
C GLU A 259 -10.22 21.81 -22.17
N ASP A 260 -10.42 20.49 -22.05
CA ASP A 260 -9.74 19.63 -21.08
C ASP A 260 -8.25 19.46 -21.42
N GLN A 261 -7.40 19.58 -20.41
CA GLN A 261 -5.96 19.33 -20.48
C GLN A 261 -5.58 18.34 -19.39
N VAL A 262 -5.03 17.20 -19.80
CA VAL A 262 -4.63 16.11 -18.92
C VAL A 262 -3.21 15.67 -19.21
N GLU A 263 -2.47 15.36 -18.16
CA GLU A 263 -1.16 14.73 -18.22
C GLU A 263 -1.23 13.27 -17.75
N LEU A 264 -0.47 12.41 -18.41
CA LEU A 264 -0.44 10.98 -18.15
C LEU A 264 0.84 10.62 -17.41
N GLU A 265 0.74 10.50 -16.09
CA GLU A 265 1.88 10.27 -15.21
C GLU A 265 2.04 8.78 -14.87
N PRO A 266 3.09 8.11 -15.37
CA PRO A 266 3.29 6.69 -15.09
C PRO A 266 3.69 6.48 -13.63
N ILE A 267 2.99 5.58 -12.95
CA ILE A 267 3.33 5.19 -11.58
C ILE A 267 4.34 4.04 -11.64
N SER A 268 5.45 4.20 -10.92
CA SER A 268 6.49 3.17 -10.83
C SER A 268 6.22 2.22 -9.66
N GLY A 269 6.52 0.94 -9.85
CA GLY A 269 6.41 -0.07 -8.80
C GLY A 269 5.18 -0.95 -8.94
N ASP A 270 4.64 -1.40 -7.81
CA ASP A 270 3.44 -2.23 -7.79
C ASP A 270 2.15 -1.42 -8.01
N CYS A 271 1.09 -2.10 -8.42
CA CYS A 271 -0.21 -1.47 -8.70
C CYS A 271 -1.11 -1.36 -7.45
N SER A 272 -0.55 -1.42 -6.25
CA SER A 272 -1.33 -1.38 -5.01
C SER A 272 -1.75 0.04 -4.63
N LYS A 273 -2.84 0.16 -3.86
CA LYS A 273 -3.31 1.44 -3.31
C LYS A 273 -2.22 2.18 -2.54
N ASP A 274 -1.43 1.49 -1.72
CA ASP A 274 -0.43 2.13 -0.87
C ASP A 274 0.68 2.77 -1.69
N LYS A 275 1.12 2.12 -2.78
CA LYS A 275 2.09 2.71 -3.71
C LYS A 275 1.54 3.89 -4.48
N ILE A 276 0.26 3.88 -4.80
CA ILE A 276 -0.38 5.03 -5.47
C ILE A 276 -0.50 6.20 -4.50
N LEU A 277 -0.86 5.95 -3.23
CA LEU A 277 -0.85 6.97 -2.19
C LEU A 277 0.56 7.55 -1.95
N GLU A 278 1.57 6.70 -1.93
CA GLU A 278 2.97 7.10 -1.82
C GLU A 278 3.39 7.98 -3.01
N ALA A 279 3.09 7.57 -4.24
CA ALA A 279 3.38 8.34 -5.44
C ALA A 279 2.66 9.69 -5.44
N LEU A 280 1.35 9.72 -5.16
CA LEU A 280 0.58 10.96 -5.07
C LEU A 280 1.12 11.92 -4.01
N SER A 281 1.52 11.42 -2.84
CA SER A 281 1.95 12.28 -1.73
C SER A 281 3.42 12.71 -1.76
N GLN A 282 4.30 11.91 -2.36
CA GLN A 282 5.74 12.18 -2.36
C GLN A 282 6.25 12.69 -3.71
N GLN A 283 5.70 12.18 -4.83
CA GLN A 283 6.20 12.46 -6.17
C GLN A 283 5.39 13.57 -6.83
N PHE A 284 4.07 13.43 -6.90
CA PHE A 284 3.21 14.34 -7.66
C PHE A 284 2.77 15.56 -6.84
N TYR A 285 2.35 15.35 -5.58
CA TYR A 285 1.85 16.41 -4.71
C TYR A 285 2.56 16.43 -3.34
N PRO A 286 3.90 16.64 -3.31
CA PRO A 286 4.60 16.88 -2.06
C PRO A 286 4.12 18.18 -1.40
N GLN A 287 4.37 18.32 -0.09
CA GLN A 287 3.96 19.50 0.68
C GLN A 287 4.40 20.83 0.05
N LEU A 288 5.55 20.85 -0.65
CA LEU A 288 6.04 22.04 -1.35
C LEU A 288 5.07 22.52 -2.43
N VAL A 289 4.50 21.62 -3.23
CA VAL A 289 3.53 21.96 -4.28
C VAL A 289 2.28 22.60 -3.68
N PHE A 290 1.81 22.09 -2.53
CA PHE A 290 0.70 22.73 -1.81
C PHE A 290 1.06 24.14 -1.32
N LYS A 291 2.27 24.34 -0.79
CA LYS A 291 2.73 25.65 -0.35
C LYS A 291 2.79 26.65 -1.50
N GLU A 292 3.44 26.29 -2.60
CA GLU A 292 3.58 27.13 -3.80
C GLU A 292 2.21 27.46 -4.40
N HIS A 293 1.34 26.46 -4.51
CA HIS A 293 -0.01 26.67 -5.02
C HIS A 293 -0.84 27.56 -4.08
N LEU A 294 -0.73 27.43 -2.76
CA LEU A 294 -1.38 28.35 -1.80
C LEU A 294 -0.80 29.77 -1.86
N ASP A 295 0.52 29.90 -2.03
CA ASP A 295 1.24 31.19 -2.10
C ASP A 295 0.85 31.99 -3.36
N SER A 296 0.68 31.31 -4.51
CA SER A 296 0.19 31.96 -5.74
C SER A 296 -1.22 32.54 -5.65
N ARG A 297 -2.02 32.15 -4.63
CA ARG A 297 -3.43 32.50 -4.48
C ARG A 297 -3.76 33.09 -3.11
N LEU A 298 -2.78 33.70 -2.44
CA LEU A 298 -2.95 34.28 -1.10
C LEU A 298 -4.18 35.17 -0.99
N GLU A 299 -4.42 36.03 -1.98
CA GLU A 299 -5.56 36.96 -2.01
C GLU A 299 -6.93 36.26 -1.97
N HIS A 300 -7.02 35.02 -2.48
CA HIS A 300 -8.26 34.24 -2.49
C HIS A 300 -8.47 33.39 -1.23
N ILE A 301 -7.42 33.15 -0.45
CA ILE A 301 -7.48 32.33 0.77
C ILE A 301 -7.49 33.18 2.05
N LYS A 302 -7.05 34.45 1.97
CA LYS A 302 -7.15 35.40 3.07
C LYS A 302 -8.60 35.58 3.50
N GLU A 303 -8.77 35.87 4.79
CA GLU A 303 -10.05 36.04 5.48
C GLU A 303 -10.97 34.81 5.52
N ARG A 304 -10.53 33.66 4.99
CA ARG A 304 -11.28 32.40 4.99
C ARG A 304 -10.82 31.47 6.10
N LEU A 305 -11.68 30.50 6.43
CA LEU A 305 -11.35 29.47 7.40
C LEU A 305 -10.52 28.37 6.73
N VAL A 306 -9.59 27.76 7.49
CA VAL A 306 -8.77 26.67 6.98
C VAL A 306 -9.61 25.51 6.44
N LYS A 307 -10.73 25.18 7.10
CA LYS A 307 -11.67 24.15 6.62
C LYS A 307 -12.27 24.46 5.24
N GLU A 308 -12.51 25.73 4.93
CA GLU A 308 -13.11 26.14 3.66
C GLU A 308 -12.09 26.02 2.53
N VAL A 309 -10.83 26.33 2.83
CA VAL A 309 -9.71 26.14 1.90
C VAL A 309 -9.50 24.64 1.68
N ASP A 310 -9.45 23.83 2.73
CA ASP A 310 -9.33 22.36 2.61
C ASP A 310 -10.47 21.75 1.79
N GLU A 311 -11.72 22.17 2.01
CA GLU A 311 -12.86 21.73 1.21
C GLU A 311 -12.76 22.14 -0.27
N GLU A 312 -12.22 23.32 -0.57
CA GLU A 312 -12.01 23.77 -1.94
C GLU A 312 -11.00 22.89 -2.66
N TYR A 313 -9.87 22.55 -2.01
CA TYR A 313 -8.88 21.61 -2.55
C TYR A 313 -9.47 20.24 -2.84
N LYS A 314 -10.45 19.78 -2.07
CA LYS A 314 -11.13 18.50 -2.32
C LYS A 314 -12.14 18.58 -3.47
N LYS A 315 -12.69 19.76 -3.78
CA LYS A 315 -13.76 19.96 -4.77
C LYS A 315 -13.25 20.37 -6.15
N THR A 316 -12.18 21.14 -6.22
CA THR A 316 -11.69 21.75 -7.47
C THR A 316 -10.67 20.86 -8.16
N ILE A 317 -11.00 20.42 -9.38
CA ILE A 317 -10.07 19.67 -10.25
C ILE A 317 -8.90 20.58 -10.64
N ALA A 318 -7.74 19.98 -10.89
CA ALA A 318 -6.47 20.65 -11.19
C ALA A 318 -5.79 21.33 -10.00
N PHE A 319 -6.41 21.32 -8.81
CA PHE A 319 -5.66 21.65 -7.59
C PHE A 319 -4.86 20.43 -7.14
N PRO A 320 -3.74 20.65 -6.41
CA PRO A 320 -2.99 19.55 -5.81
C PRO A 320 -3.91 18.62 -4.99
N VAL A 321 -3.84 17.31 -5.26
CA VAL A 321 -4.73 16.31 -4.65
C VAL A 321 -4.33 16.05 -3.20
N PRO A 322 -5.19 16.31 -2.20
CA PRO A 322 -4.86 16.08 -0.79
C PRO A 322 -4.91 14.60 -0.43
N ALA A 323 -3.88 13.84 -0.86
CA ALA A 323 -3.80 12.40 -0.65
C ALA A 323 -3.65 12.00 0.83
N ILE A 324 -3.10 12.91 1.65
CA ILE A 324 -2.96 12.76 3.10
C ILE A 324 -3.89 13.77 3.77
N VAL A 325 -4.59 13.33 4.84
CA VAL A 325 -5.56 14.13 5.61
C VAL A 325 -5.00 15.51 6.05
N ARG A 326 -3.68 15.61 6.28
CA ARG A 326 -3.00 16.82 6.75
C ARG A 326 -2.22 17.57 5.67
N ALA A 327 -2.40 17.24 4.38
CA ALA A 327 -1.61 17.84 3.30
C ALA A 327 -1.76 19.38 3.27
N VAL A 328 -3.01 19.85 3.23
CA VAL A 328 -3.34 21.29 3.18
C VAL A 328 -2.99 21.97 4.51
N SER A 329 -3.36 21.37 5.65
CA SER A 329 -3.10 21.96 6.97
C SER A 329 -1.60 22.07 7.28
N SER A 330 -0.79 21.09 6.88
CA SER A 330 0.67 21.14 7.00
C SER A 330 1.28 22.24 6.12
N ALA A 331 0.77 22.43 4.90
CA ALA A 331 1.20 23.52 4.03
C ALA A 331 0.87 24.90 4.63
N ILE A 332 -0.34 25.08 5.16
CA ILE A 332 -0.78 26.31 5.85
C ILE A 332 0.08 26.60 7.10
N ARG A 333 0.37 25.59 7.92
CA ARG A 333 1.30 25.74 9.07
C ARG A 333 2.68 26.19 8.60
N GLY A 334 3.15 25.64 7.48
CA GLY A 334 4.40 26.03 6.87
C GLY A 334 4.40 27.50 6.41
N LEU A 335 3.38 27.95 5.68
CA LEU A 335 3.27 29.35 5.26
C LEU A 335 3.20 30.32 6.45
N CYS A 336 2.54 29.93 7.54
CA CYS A 336 2.48 30.73 8.77
C CYS A 336 3.85 30.80 9.47
N LYS A 337 4.59 29.68 9.50
CA LYS A 337 5.97 29.64 10.00
C LYS A 337 6.90 30.53 9.17
N ASP A 338 6.71 30.53 7.86
CA ASP A 338 7.52 31.30 6.90
C ASP A 338 7.13 32.81 6.90
N GLY A 339 6.11 33.21 7.66
CA GLY A 339 5.71 34.61 7.81
C GLY A 339 4.88 35.17 6.65
N VAL A 340 4.42 34.29 5.75
CA VAL A 340 3.64 34.67 4.57
C VAL A 340 2.19 34.96 4.93
N ILE A 341 1.65 34.23 5.92
CA ILE A 341 0.27 34.37 6.41
C ILE A 341 0.21 34.43 7.93
N GLY A 342 -0.80 35.12 8.45
CA GLY A 342 -1.20 35.08 9.86
C GLY A 342 -2.35 34.10 10.08
N ILE A 343 -2.37 33.40 11.21
CA ILE A 343 -3.47 32.50 11.61
C ILE A 343 -4.08 33.05 12.90
N GLN A 344 -5.40 33.31 12.88
CA GLN A 344 -6.16 33.79 14.03
C GLN A 344 -7.13 32.72 14.51
N HIS A 345 -7.09 32.43 15.81
CA HIS A 345 -8.02 31.50 16.47
C HIS A 345 -8.36 32.05 17.86
N SER A 346 -9.45 31.57 18.47
CA SER A 346 -9.86 32.00 19.83
C SER A 346 -8.78 31.77 20.90
N ARG A 347 -7.91 30.76 20.69
CA ARG A 347 -6.77 30.46 21.57
C ARG A 347 -5.57 31.39 21.39
N GLY A 348 -5.48 32.11 20.27
CA GLY A 348 -4.36 32.99 20.01
C GLY A 348 -4.13 33.27 18.52
N ASN A 349 -3.25 34.23 18.28
CA ASN A 349 -2.82 34.65 16.95
C ASN A 349 -1.38 34.17 16.71
N TYR A 350 -1.14 33.58 15.55
CA TYR A 350 0.12 32.96 15.17
C TYR A 350 0.61 33.56 13.86
N CYS A 351 1.86 34.04 13.83
CA CYS A 351 2.58 34.49 12.63
C CYS A 351 4.08 34.31 12.90
N ASN A 352 4.88 33.99 11.88
CA ASN A 352 6.32 33.71 11.99
C ASN A 352 6.68 32.54 12.93
N LYS A 353 5.72 31.67 13.25
CA LYS A 353 5.92 30.50 14.13
C LYS A 353 4.98 29.38 13.73
N ASN A 354 5.37 28.14 14.04
CA ASN A 354 4.47 27.01 13.85
C ASN A 354 3.28 27.14 14.83
N PRO A 355 2.02 27.11 14.38
CA PRO A 355 0.87 27.24 15.27
C PRO A 355 0.77 26.06 16.23
N ASP A 356 0.73 26.34 17.54
CA ASP A 356 0.45 25.33 18.57
C ASP A 356 -1.07 25.11 18.72
N LEU A 357 -1.69 24.74 17.60
CA LEU A 357 -3.11 24.39 17.48
C LEU A 357 -3.22 22.93 17.07
N THR A 358 -4.18 22.21 17.65
CA THR A 358 -4.58 20.88 17.17
C THR A 358 -5.18 20.97 15.75
N GLU A 359 -5.33 19.86 15.04
CA GLU A 359 -5.94 19.89 13.69
C GLU A 359 -7.37 20.46 13.72
N THR A 360 -8.20 20.04 14.67
CA THR A 360 -9.58 20.55 14.77
C THR A 360 -9.65 22.05 15.06
N GLU A 361 -8.73 22.56 15.87
CA GLU A 361 -8.63 24.01 16.14
C GLU A 361 -8.12 24.76 14.91
N LEU A 362 -7.10 24.23 14.23
CA LEU A 362 -6.55 24.83 13.02
C LEU A 362 -7.61 24.90 11.92
N PHE A 363 -8.42 23.86 11.74
CA PHE A 363 -9.52 23.86 10.76
C PHE A 363 -10.53 24.98 11.00
N ASN A 364 -10.74 25.39 12.25
CA ASN A 364 -11.62 26.50 12.63
C ASN A 364 -10.88 27.85 12.75
N ALA A 365 -9.58 27.89 12.47
CA ALA A 365 -8.80 29.11 12.46
C ALA A 365 -9.00 29.88 11.15
N LYS A 366 -8.88 31.20 11.23
CA LYS A 366 -9.00 32.14 10.11
C LYS A 366 -7.61 32.51 9.59
N ILE A 367 -7.46 32.48 8.27
CA ILE A 367 -6.25 32.94 7.58
C ILE A 367 -6.35 34.45 7.42
N THR A 368 -5.28 35.17 7.73
CA THR A 368 -5.19 36.64 7.73
C THR A 368 -3.87 37.09 7.12
N ASP A 369 -3.76 38.39 6.84
CA ASP A 369 -2.47 38.98 6.47
C ASP A 369 -1.39 38.70 7.52
N PRO A 370 -0.12 38.54 7.10
CA PRO A 370 0.97 38.38 8.04
C PRO A 370 1.05 39.62 8.93
N PHE A 371 1.00 39.39 10.23
CA PHE A 371 1.21 40.43 11.23
C PHE A 371 2.57 40.20 11.88
N GLY A 372 3.37 41.26 11.98
CA GLY A 372 4.58 41.21 12.77
C GLY A 372 4.25 40.80 14.22
N GLU A 373 5.24 40.27 14.94
CA GLU A 373 5.17 40.36 16.40
C GLU A 373 4.75 41.78 16.77
N PRO A 374 3.86 41.98 17.77
CA PRO A 374 3.53 43.34 18.20
C PRO A 374 4.86 44.07 18.39
N GLY A 375 5.10 45.05 17.50
CA GLY A 375 6.38 45.73 17.44
C GLY A 375 6.73 46.24 18.83
N PRO A 376 8.02 46.31 19.19
CA PRO A 376 8.41 46.66 20.54
C PRO A 376 7.68 47.94 20.95
N THR A 377 7.01 47.89 22.11
CA THR A 377 6.07 48.93 22.56
C THR A 377 6.68 50.30 22.36
N LYS A 378 6.10 51.10 21.46
CA LYS A 378 6.49 52.50 21.26
C LYS A 378 6.49 53.19 22.61
N CYS A 379 7.54 53.96 22.90
CA CYS A 379 7.63 54.69 24.17
C CYS A 379 6.35 55.50 24.40
N ALA A 380 5.70 55.37 25.57
CA ALA A 380 4.49 56.11 25.91
C ALA A 380 4.69 57.64 25.95
N ILE A 381 5.96 58.10 25.98
CA ILE A 381 6.34 59.51 26.07
C ILE A 381 6.62 60.09 24.67
N CYS A 382 7.39 59.42 23.80
CA CYS A 382 7.77 59.96 22.48
C CYS A 382 7.18 59.23 21.27
N GLY A 383 6.47 58.11 21.47
CA GLY A 383 5.81 57.36 20.39
C GLY A 383 6.73 56.73 19.34
N LYS A 384 8.06 56.68 19.55
CA LYS A 384 9.07 56.17 18.60
C LYS A 384 9.85 54.98 19.19
N HIS A 385 10.40 54.12 18.32
CA HIS A 385 11.31 53.02 18.69
C HIS A 385 12.53 53.00 17.74
N PRO A 386 13.78 52.94 18.23
CA PRO A 386 14.19 53.05 19.64
C PRO A 386 13.82 54.42 20.25
N CYS A 387 13.67 54.45 21.58
CA CYS A 387 13.32 55.67 22.31
C CYS A 387 14.35 56.77 22.04
N VAL A 388 13.89 57.96 21.67
CA VAL A 388 14.73 59.15 21.42
C VAL A 388 14.56 60.20 22.53
N CYS A 389 13.79 59.88 23.58
CA CYS A 389 13.76 60.73 24.76
C CYS A 389 15.17 60.85 25.33
N PRO A 390 15.64 62.08 25.63
CA PRO A 390 16.82 62.21 26.46
C PRO A 390 16.58 61.39 27.74
N PRO A 391 17.56 60.58 28.19
CA PRO A 391 17.43 59.88 29.45
C PRO A 391 17.11 60.93 30.49
N THR A 392 15.90 60.85 31.07
CA THR A 392 15.49 61.71 32.16
C THR A 392 16.58 61.61 33.20
N GLU A 393 17.17 62.75 33.59
CA GLU A 393 18.22 62.81 34.59
C GLU A 393 17.86 61.88 35.76
N PRO A 394 18.79 61.02 36.21
CA PRO A 394 18.46 59.97 37.16
C PRO A 394 17.81 60.61 38.37
N ALA A 395 16.54 60.24 38.59
CA ALA A 395 15.79 60.70 39.74
C ALA A 395 16.52 60.22 40.99
N ILE A 396 17.20 61.15 41.66
CA ILE A 396 17.79 60.94 42.98
C ILE A 396 16.72 60.29 43.86
N CYS A 397 17.03 59.16 44.49
CA CYS A 397 16.03 58.40 45.22
C CYS A 397 15.39 59.24 46.34
N LEU A 398 14.08 59.50 46.28
CA LEU A 398 13.33 60.25 47.30
C LEU A 398 13.38 59.61 48.71
N LYS A 399 13.91 58.38 48.84
CA LYS A 399 14.09 57.67 50.12
C LYS A 399 15.51 57.77 50.69
N CYS A 400 16.56 57.80 49.87
CA CYS A 400 17.96 57.76 50.34
C CYS A 400 18.88 58.84 49.76
N GLY A 401 18.43 59.64 48.79
CA GLY A 401 19.11 60.86 48.34
C GLY A 401 20.48 60.69 47.67
N GLN A 402 20.86 59.50 47.19
CA GLN A 402 22.15 59.22 46.54
C GLN A 402 22.00 58.52 45.18
N ASP A 403 23.01 58.66 44.30
CA ASP A 403 23.17 58.00 42.99
C ASP A 403 24.56 57.32 42.89
N PRO A 404 24.65 55.98 42.70
CA PRO A 404 23.56 55.04 42.49
C PRO A 404 22.76 54.78 43.77
N CYS A 405 21.45 54.63 43.57
CA CYS A 405 20.49 54.34 44.63
C CYS A 405 20.88 53.07 45.41
N ILE A 406 21.28 53.24 46.67
CA ILE A 406 21.51 52.13 47.62
C ILE A 406 20.22 51.57 48.23
N CYS A 407 19.08 52.20 47.94
CA CYS A 407 17.79 51.61 48.28
C CYS A 407 17.54 50.42 47.33
N THR A 408 17.76 49.21 47.82
CA THR A 408 17.50 47.96 47.10
C THR A 408 16.09 47.95 46.51
N GLU A 409 15.98 47.89 45.18
CA GLU A 409 14.74 47.50 44.51
C GLU A 409 14.21 46.20 45.16
N PRO A 410 12.88 46.00 45.26
CA PRO A 410 12.32 44.73 45.69
C PRO A 410 12.71 43.70 44.64
N GLN A 411 13.84 43.05 44.88
CA GLN A 411 14.40 42.06 43.98
C GLN A 411 13.30 41.02 43.71
N LYS A 412 13.05 40.75 42.42
CA LYS A 412 11.99 39.84 42.00
C LYS A 412 12.23 38.49 42.64
N LYS A 413 11.40 38.18 43.64
CA LYS A 413 11.42 36.90 44.32
C LYS A 413 11.16 35.80 43.29
N CYS A 414 11.99 34.76 43.29
CA CYS A 414 11.78 33.60 42.42
C CYS A 414 10.36 33.03 42.66
N PRO A 415 9.54 32.80 41.62
CA PRO A 415 8.17 32.30 41.78
C PRO A 415 8.10 30.88 42.36
N ARG A 416 9.23 30.15 42.42
CA ARG A 416 9.30 28.78 42.95
C ARG A 416 9.78 28.71 44.40
N CYS A 417 10.69 29.60 44.86
CA CYS A 417 11.21 29.58 46.23
C CYS A 417 10.99 30.86 47.04
N GLY A 418 10.44 31.92 46.44
CA GLY A 418 10.08 33.16 47.12
C GLY A 418 11.26 34.00 47.64
N LYS A 419 12.50 33.57 47.41
CA LYS A 419 13.71 34.31 47.77
C LYS A 419 14.15 35.22 46.62
N ILE A 420 14.78 36.31 47.03
CA ILE A 420 15.25 37.40 46.19
C ILE A 420 16.34 36.95 45.20
N THR A 421 17.29 36.14 45.68
CA THR A 421 18.26 35.39 44.85
C THR A 421 17.73 33.98 44.67
N CYS A 422 17.60 33.54 43.42
CA CYS A 422 17.05 32.23 43.09
C CYS A 422 18.02 31.12 43.51
N VAL A 423 17.75 30.50 44.66
CA VAL A 423 18.41 29.24 45.09
C VAL A 423 17.72 28.00 44.52
N CYS A 424 16.87 28.15 43.49
CA CYS A 424 16.33 26.98 42.80
C CYS A 424 17.39 26.40 41.86
N PRO A 425 17.55 25.07 41.83
CA PRO A 425 18.51 24.42 40.95
C PRO A 425 18.15 24.71 39.48
N LYS A 426 19.17 25.07 38.69
CA LYS A 426 19.04 25.21 37.22
C LYS A 426 18.98 23.81 36.63
N LEU A 427 17.97 23.54 35.80
CA LEU A 427 17.78 22.23 35.16
C LEU A 427 18.42 22.26 33.77
N GLU A 428 19.38 21.37 33.51
CA GLU A 428 19.99 21.16 32.20
C GLU A 428 19.65 19.78 31.65
N THR A 429 19.43 19.71 30.34
CA THR A 429 19.11 18.46 29.63
C THR A 429 20.39 17.85 29.07
N VAL A 430 20.69 16.62 29.45
CA VAL A 430 21.89 15.89 29.01
C VAL A 430 21.48 14.62 28.28
N ASP A 431 22.04 14.39 27.09
CA ASP A 431 21.84 13.17 26.30
C ASP A 431 23.05 12.23 26.44
N ILE A 432 22.82 11.06 27.02
CA ILE A 432 23.81 9.98 27.13
C ILE A 432 23.61 9.01 25.98
N LYS A 433 24.65 8.84 25.17
CA LYS A 433 24.70 7.82 24.11
C LYS A 433 25.59 6.66 24.52
N ILE A 434 25.07 5.46 24.33
CA ILE A 434 25.72 4.21 24.71
C ILE A 434 25.97 3.40 23.43
N PRO A 435 27.24 3.09 23.12
CA PRO A 435 27.60 2.41 21.88
C PRO A 435 27.07 0.96 21.87
N PRO A 436 26.99 0.33 20.69
CA PRO A 436 26.48 -1.04 20.56
C PRO A 436 27.22 -2.05 21.44
N GLN A 437 26.47 -2.86 22.17
CA GLN A 437 26.92 -3.92 23.07
C GLN A 437 26.42 -5.28 22.59
N PRO A 438 27.17 -6.37 22.79
CA PRO A 438 26.89 -7.68 22.21
C PRO A 438 25.68 -8.41 22.83
N ASP A 439 25.20 -7.96 23.98
CA ASP A 439 24.07 -8.54 24.69
C ASP A 439 23.40 -7.52 25.62
N SER A 440 22.17 -7.83 26.06
CA SER A 440 21.37 -6.94 26.91
C SER A 440 21.94 -6.76 28.33
N LEU A 441 22.71 -7.73 28.84
CA LEU A 441 23.33 -7.64 30.16
C LEU A 441 24.53 -6.69 30.14
N SER A 442 25.34 -6.75 29.09
CA SER A 442 26.44 -5.83 28.81
C SER A 442 25.91 -4.41 28.63
N LEU A 443 24.80 -4.23 27.89
CA LEU A 443 24.12 -2.94 27.78
C LEU A 443 23.63 -2.43 29.15
N ARG A 444 23.01 -3.29 29.98
CA ARG A 444 22.56 -2.94 31.33
C ARG A 444 23.72 -2.45 32.19
N ASN A 445 24.84 -3.18 32.21
CA ASN A 445 26.01 -2.82 33.01
C ASN A 445 26.60 -1.47 32.57
N GLN A 446 26.65 -1.21 31.27
CA GLN A 446 27.17 0.05 30.73
C GLN A 446 26.21 1.23 31.00
N ILE A 447 24.90 1.00 30.93
CA ILE A 447 23.87 1.97 31.36
C ILE A 447 24.03 2.29 32.84
N ALA A 448 24.13 1.26 33.70
CA ALA A 448 24.30 1.44 35.13
C ALA A 448 25.55 2.27 35.46
N SER A 449 26.68 1.96 34.81
CA SER A 449 27.93 2.71 34.96
C SER A 449 27.80 4.18 34.55
N ARG A 450 27.14 4.48 33.41
CA ARG A 450 26.97 5.86 32.93
C ARG A 450 25.94 6.64 33.72
N LEU A 451 24.91 5.98 34.23
CA LEU A 451 23.93 6.62 35.11
C LEU A 451 24.50 6.84 36.51
N GLN A 452 25.50 6.08 36.96
CA GLN A 452 26.16 6.30 38.25
C GLN A 452 26.84 7.68 38.34
N GLU A 453 27.32 8.22 37.22
CA GLU A 453 27.87 9.59 37.13
C GLU A 453 26.80 10.67 37.35
N HIS A 454 25.50 10.31 37.32
CA HIS A 454 24.35 11.21 37.44
C HIS A 454 23.32 10.64 38.44
N GLU A 455 23.67 10.59 39.74
CA GLU A 455 22.85 9.99 40.80
C GLU A 455 21.49 10.65 41.06
N GLU A 456 21.37 11.96 40.85
CA GLU A 456 20.17 12.74 41.15
C GLU A 456 19.39 13.17 39.89
N ALA A 457 19.65 12.54 38.73
CA ALA A 457 19.07 12.95 37.46
C ALA A 457 17.70 12.30 37.15
N ASP A 458 16.76 13.12 36.67
CA ASP A 458 15.45 12.66 36.21
C ASP A 458 15.53 12.19 34.75
N ILE A 459 15.29 10.90 34.51
CA ILE A 459 15.32 10.32 33.15
C ILE A 459 13.97 10.58 32.49
N THR A 460 13.97 11.32 31.38
CA THR A 460 12.73 11.75 30.68
C THR A 460 12.46 10.96 29.39
N LYS A 461 13.49 10.36 28.82
CA LYS A 461 13.40 9.57 27.59
C LYS A 461 14.49 8.51 27.54
N ALA A 462 14.12 7.31 27.11
CA ALA A 462 15.07 6.25 26.80
C ALA A 462 14.73 5.65 25.43
N THR A 463 15.74 5.51 24.58
CA THR A 463 15.64 4.94 23.24
C THR A 463 16.60 3.77 23.15
N TYR A 464 16.11 2.58 22.87
CA TYR A 464 16.93 1.38 22.69
C TYR A 464 16.93 0.99 21.21
N LYS A 465 18.09 0.63 20.67
CA LYS A 465 18.22 0.14 19.29
C LYS A 465 18.88 -1.23 19.32
N ILE A 466 18.25 -2.19 18.67
CA ILE A 466 18.72 -3.57 18.53
C ILE A 466 19.00 -3.79 17.04
N PHE A 467 20.24 -4.08 16.71
CA PHE A 467 20.67 -4.34 15.34
C PHE A 467 21.05 -5.81 15.21
N PHE A 468 20.41 -6.53 14.31
CA PHE A 468 20.69 -7.93 14.03
C PHE A 468 21.03 -8.09 12.55
N GLN A 469 22.21 -8.65 12.26
CA GLN A 469 22.64 -8.97 10.91
C GLN A 469 23.23 -10.37 10.89
N LYS A 470 22.68 -11.22 10.02
CA LYS A 470 23.23 -12.55 9.77
C LYS A 470 23.19 -12.86 8.28
N GLU A 471 24.36 -13.09 7.73
CA GLU A 471 24.57 -13.44 6.33
C GLU A 471 24.71 -14.96 6.18
N ASN A 472 24.31 -15.49 5.04
CA ASN A 472 24.34 -16.90 4.69
C ASN A 472 23.61 -17.80 5.71
N VAL A 473 22.39 -17.44 6.11
CA VAL A 473 21.58 -18.27 6.98
C VAL A 473 21.12 -19.49 6.20
N GLY A 474 21.71 -20.65 6.48
CA GLY A 474 21.46 -21.90 5.75
C GLY A 474 19.99 -22.32 5.74
N ASP A 475 19.35 -22.35 6.92
CA ASP A 475 17.90 -22.45 7.01
C ASP A 475 17.39 -21.33 7.92
N MET A 476 16.67 -20.38 7.33
CA MET A 476 15.99 -19.31 8.05
C MET A 476 15.01 -19.86 9.10
N GLY A 477 14.55 -21.11 8.98
CA GLY A 477 13.75 -21.79 10.01
C GLY A 477 14.39 -21.81 11.40
N THR A 478 15.72 -21.67 11.49
CA THR A 478 16.49 -21.55 12.74
C THR A 478 16.39 -20.18 13.42
N LEU A 479 15.89 -19.16 12.73
CA LEU A 479 15.70 -17.82 13.28
C LEU A 479 14.34 -17.68 13.98
N PRO A 480 14.24 -16.80 15.01
CA PRO A 480 12.97 -16.45 15.62
C PRO A 480 11.94 -15.98 14.59
N ALA A 481 10.68 -16.41 14.76
CA ALA A 481 9.57 -16.05 13.86
C ALA A 481 9.38 -14.53 13.72
N ILE A 482 9.76 -13.75 14.74
CA ILE A 482 9.69 -12.28 14.71
C ILE A 482 10.61 -11.66 13.64
N LEU A 483 11.69 -12.33 13.25
CA LEU A 483 12.65 -11.83 12.26
C LEU A 483 12.39 -12.36 10.85
N ARG A 484 11.79 -13.55 10.72
CA ARG A 484 11.58 -14.23 9.43
C ARG A 484 10.12 -14.32 8.98
N GLY A 485 9.17 -14.03 9.85
CA GLY A 485 7.76 -14.33 9.62
C GLY A 485 7.56 -15.83 9.31
N ASN A 486 6.96 -16.13 8.16
CA ASN A 486 6.74 -17.49 7.68
C ASN A 486 7.78 -17.94 6.64
N MET A 487 8.87 -17.19 6.45
CA MET A 487 9.91 -17.52 5.47
C MET A 487 10.80 -18.68 5.97
N VAL A 488 11.21 -19.55 5.04
CA VAL A 488 12.03 -20.76 5.23
C VAL A 488 13.00 -20.88 4.05
N GLY A 489 14.18 -21.47 4.24
CA GLY A 489 15.20 -21.62 3.20
C GLY A 489 16.44 -20.75 3.43
N GLN A 490 17.31 -20.64 2.42
CA GLN A 490 18.56 -19.89 2.51
C GLN A 490 18.35 -18.39 2.29
N GLY A 491 19.09 -17.56 3.03
CA GLY A 491 19.26 -16.14 2.70
C GLY A 491 19.83 -15.31 3.83
N ASP A 492 19.82 -14.00 3.63
CA ASP A 492 20.37 -13.02 4.57
C ASP A 492 19.25 -12.32 5.33
N VAL A 493 19.48 -12.02 6.61
CA VAL A 493 18.51 -11.31 7.45
C VAL A 493 19.19 -10.14 8.13
N ILE A 494 18.63 -8.95 7.90
CA ILE A 494 18.99 -7.70 8.59
C ILE A 494 17.72 -7.18 9.26
N ALA A 495 17.79 -6.90 10.56
CA ALA A 495 16.69 -6.33 11.33
C ALA A 495 17.19 -5.24 12.26
N GLU A 496 16.48 -4.11 12.26
CA GLU A 496 16.70 -3.00 13.18
C GLU A 496 15.40 -2.77 13.98
N ILE A 497 15.50 -2.84 15.30
CA ILE A 497 14.37 -2.62 16.21
C ILE A 497 14.69 -1.41 17.08
N THR A 498 13.89 -0.34 16.95
CA THR A 498 14.00 0.86 17.78
C THR A 498 12.81 0.96 18.74
N ILE A 499 13.08 1.02 20.04
CA ILE A 499 12.08 1.13 21.10
C ILE A 499 12.30 2.45 21.85
N THR A 500 11.34 3.37 21.77
CA THR A 500 11.42 4.66 22.49
C THR A 500 10.35 4.73 23.59
N LYS A 501 10.78 5.04 24.81
CA LYS A 501 9.90 5.33 25.95
C LYS A 501 10.11 6.77 26.41
N LYS A 502 9.00 7.49 26.63
CA LYS A 502 8.97 8.85 27.18
C LYS A 502 8.19 8.82 28.50
N GLY A 503 8.70 9.50 29.52
CA GLY A 503 8.14 9.49 30.87
C GLY A 503 9.23 9.67 31.91
N ASN A 504 8.86 9.76 33.18
CA ASN A 504 9.82 9.87 34.28
C ASN A 504 10.22 8.47 34.72
N PHE A 505 11.49 8.11 34.51
CA PHE A 505 12.01 6.80 34.86
C PHE A 505 13.10 6.91 35.91
N SER A 506 13.11 5.99 36.88
CA SER A 506 14.25 5.79 37.77
C SER A 506 15.32 4.92 37.11
N LYS A 507 16.56 4.96 37.61
CA LYS A 507 17.65 4.10 37.15
C LYS A 507 17.26 2.62 37.15
N SER A 508 16.66 2.15 38.25
CA SER A 508 16.17 0.78 38.37
C SER A 508 15.12 0.41 37.32
N GLN A 509 14.26 1.36 36.93
CA GLN A 509 13.26 1.15 35.89
C GLN A 509 13.89 1.09 34.49
N ILE A 510 14.95 1.86 34.23
CA ILE A 510 15.70 1.75 32.97
C ILE A 510 16.44 0.42 32.89
N GLU A 511 17.08 -0.02 33.97
CA GLU A 511 17.72 -1.34 34.01
C GLU A 511 16.71 -2.47 33.78
N GLN A 512 15.55 -2.42 34.45
CA GLN A 512 14.48 -3.39 34.24
C GLN A 512 13.93 -3.34 32.81
N GLN A 513 13.88 -2.16 32.18
CA GLN A 513 13.50 -2.02 30.77
C GLN A 513 14.51 -2.71 29.85
N VAL A 514 15.81 -2.57 30.10
CA VAL A 514 16.87 -3.21 29.32
C VAL A 514 16.80 -4.74 29.45
N GLU A 515 16.53 -5.25 30.65
CA GLU A 515 16.31 -6.69 30.87
C GLU A 515 15.06 -7.22 30.17
N SER A 516 14.05 -6.37 29.98
CA SER A 516 12.83 -6.70 29.25
C SER A 516 12.96 -6.60 27.73
N LEU A 517 14.14 -6.20 27.20
CA LEU A 517 14.36 -6.13 25.76
C LEU A 517 14.34 -7.54 25.14
N PRO A 518 13.87 -7.67 23.88
CA PRO A 518 13.94 -8.93 23.15
C PRO A 518 15.36 -9.49 23.12
N SER A 519 15.54 -10.74 23.56
CA SER A 519 16.81 -11.46 23.49
C SER A 519 16.97 -12.10 22.11
N LEU A 520 17.87 -11.52 21.31
CA LEU A 520 18.22 -11.98 19.98
C LEU A 520 19.70 -12.39 20.00
N SER A 521 19.96 -13.67 19.78
CA SER A 521 21.32 -14.20 19.78
C SER A 521 22.10 -13.65 18.58
N GLY A 522 23.21 -12.94 18.84
CA GLY A 522 24.03 -12.29 17.81
C GLY A 522 23.53 -10.92 17.35
N ALA A 523 22.69 -10.25 18.15
CA ALA A 523 22.30 -8.86 17.93
C ALA A 523 23.14 -7.90 18.78
N ASP A 524 23.37 -6.70 18.26
CA ASP A 524 23.98 -5.60 18.98
C ASP A 524 22.92 -4.66 19.57
N TYR A 525 23.14 -4.22 20.81
CA TYR A 525 22.21 -3.42 21.60
C TYR A 525 22.82 -2.06 21.94
N SER A 526 22.16 -0.97 21.60
CA SER A 526 22.58 0.40 21.96
C SER A 526 21.45 1.18 22.61
N ALA A 527 21.79 2.25 23.32
CA ALA A 527 20.81 3.10 24.00
C ALA A 527 21.17 4.58 23.93
N ASP A 528 20.15 5.41 23.73
CA ASP A 528 20.20 6.86 23.86
C ASP A 528 19.25 7.28 24.99
N ILE A 529 19.78 7.86 26.07
CA ILE A 529 19.04 8.22 27.28
C ILE A 529 19.12 9.74 27.48
N THR A 530 17.98 10.40 27.67
CA THR A 530 17.90 11.83 27.97
C THR A 530 17.57 12.02 29.45
N LEU A 531 18.42 12.78 30.14
CA LEU A 531 18.34 13.10 31.56
C LEU A 531 18.10 14.60 31.75
N ILE A 532 17.48 14.96 32.87
CA ILE A 532 17.47 16.33 33.41
C ILE A 532 18.29 16.31 34.70
N ILE A 533 19.33 17.14 34.77
CA ILE A 533 20.17 17.30 35.95
C ILE A 533 19.95 18.67 36.59
N GLU A 534 20.00 18.70 37.92
CA GLU A 534 20.05 19.92 38.71
C GLU A 534 21.50 20.38 38.85
N ILE A 535 21.86 21.54 38.30
CA ILE A 535 23.19 22.11 38.45
C ILE A 535 23.22 22.97 39.73
N SER A 536 24.08 22.61 40.67
CA SER A 536 24.52 23.50 41.74
C SER A 536 25.66 24.38 41.22
N GLU A 537 25.49 25.71 41.19
CA GLU A 537 26.60 26.64 40.96
C GLU A 537 27.54 26.61 42.19
N GLU A 538 28.83 26.28 41.98
CA GLU A 538 29.93 26.58 42.92
C GLU A 538 30.20 28.09 42.98
#